data_AF-A0A2N9JCI8-F1
#
_entry.id   AF-A0A2N9JCI8-F1
#
_cell.length_a   1.000
_cell.length_b   1.000
_cell.length_c   1.000
_cell.angle_alpha   90.00
_cell.angle_beta   90.00
_cell.angle_gamma   90.00
#
_symmetry.space_group_name_H-M   'P 1'
#
loop_
_entity.id
_entity.type
_entity.pdbx_description
1 polymer ?
#
loop_
_entity_poly.entity_id
_entity_poly.type
_entity_poly.pdbx_seq_one_letter_code
_entity_poly.pdbx_strand_id
1 'polypeptide(L)' 'MGAGGLAFDLLSSKSPGQGSVIIGHANGVITINLAESLDDYRESMRIRLDEPHRTMLGHFRHEVGH' A
#
# COMPACT_ATOMS: atom_id res chain seq x y z
N MET A 1 -20.48 -10.49 16.17
CA MET A 1 -19.52 -10.07 15.13
C MET A 1 -18.96 -11.32 14.48
N GLY A 2 -18.82 -11.38 13.16
CA GLY A 2 -18.10 -12.49 12.53
C GLY A 2 -18.53 -12.81 11.10
N ALA A 3 -18.37 -11.85 10.18
CA ALA A 3 -18.16 -12.17 8.77
C ALA A 3 -16.74 -11.67 8.46
N GLY A 4 -15.85 -12.56 8.01
CA GLY A 4 -14.47 -12.22 7.65
C GLY A 4 -14.44 -11.27 6.46
N GLY A 5 -14.54 -9.97 6.75
CA GLY A 5 -14.52 -8.92 5.74
C GLY A 5 -13.10 -8.45 5.46
N LEU A 6 -12.85 -8.12 4.20
CA LEU A 6 -11.64 -7.42 3.79
C LEU A 6 -11.76 -5.96 4.20
N ALA A 7 -10.78 -5.46 4.94
CA ALA A 7 -10.67 -4.05 5.29
C ALA A 7 -9.41 -3.44 4.67
N PHE A 8 -9.46 -2.15 4.36
CA PHE A 8 -8.30 -1.40 3.89
C PHE A 8 -7.94 -0.33 4.90
N ASP A 9 -6.66 -0.27 5.24
CA ASP A 9 -6.07 0.86 5.95
C ASP A 9 -5.26 1.70 4.96
N LEU A 10 -5.72 2.93 4.72
CA LEU A 10 -5.13 3.83 3.74
C LEU A 10 -4.33 4.91 4.47
N LEU A 11 -3.06 4.63 4.72
CA LEU A 11 -2.15 5.54 5.42
C LEU A 11 -1.26 6.27 4.43
N SER A 12 -0.84 7.49 4.73
CA SER A 12 0.13 8.22 3.89
C SER A 12 1.43 8.44 4.64
N SER A 13 2.54 7.94 4.10
CA SER A 13 3.88 8.23 4.64
C SER A 13 4.29 9.70 4.49
N LYS A 14 3.54 10.49 3.71
CA LYS A 14 3.73 11.94 3.59
C LYS A 14 2.91 12.73 4.62
N SER A 15 2.05 12.09 5.41
CA SER A 15 1.29 12.76 6.48
C SER A 15 2.22 13.18 7.63
N PRO A 16 2.11 14.42 8.14
CA PRO A 16 2.88 14.87 9.30
C PRO A 16 2.70 13.93 10.49
N GLY A 17 3.81 13.48 11.09
CA GLY A 17 3.80 12.61 12.26
C GLY A 17 3.53 11.12 12.00
N GLN A 18 3.25 10.70 10.75
CA GLN A 18 2.92 9.29 10.45
C GLN A 18 4.16 8.38 10.35
N GLY A 19 5.29 8.92 9.89
CA GLY A 19 6.51 8.13 9.70
C GLY A 19 6.40 7.11 8.55
N SER A 20 7.16 6.02 8.64
CA SER A 20 7.13 4.96 7.62
C SER A 20 5.85 4.15 7.71
N VAL A 21 5.14 4.00 6.58
CA VAL A 21 3.99 3.11 6.47
C VAL A 21 4.49 1.72 6.09
N ILE A 22 4.20 0.73 6.93
CA ILE A 22 4.41 -0.68 6.58
C ILE A 22 3.19 -1.14 5.79
N ILE A 23 3.42 -1.52 4.54
CA ILE A 23 2.42 -2.04 3.61
C ILE A 23 2.34 -3.56 3.74
N GLY A 24 1.16 -4.13 3.53
CA GLY A 24 0.95 -5.58 3.58
C GLY A 24 -0.44 -5.99 4.03
N HIS A 25 -0.68 -7.30 4.06
CA HIS A 25 -1.89 -7.91 4.59
C HIS A 25 -1.67 -8.48 6.00
N ALA A 26 -2.51 -8.07 6.97
CA ALA A 26 -2.49 -8.59 8.34
C ALA A 26 -3.92 -8.73 8.91
N ASN A 27 -4.29 -9.94 9.36
CA ASN A 27 -5.57 -10.24 10.01
C ASN A 27 -6.82 -9.75 9.25
N GLY A 28 -6.82 -9.79 7.90
CA GLY A 28 -7.93 -9.32 7.08
C GLY A 28 -7.89 -7.81 6.77
N VAL A 29 -6.86 -7.09 7.21
CA VAL A 29 -6.63 -5.68 6.90
C VAL A 29 -5.47 -5.55 5.93
N ILE A 30 -5.71 -4.92 4.79
CA ILE A 30 -4.69 -4.57 3.81
C ILE A 30 -4.28 -3.12 4.04
N THR A 31 -3.01 -2.89 4.34
CA THR A 31 -2.46 -1.55 4.50
C THR A 31 -1.77 -1.09 3.23
N ILE A 32 -2.22 0.04 2.68
CA ILE A 32 -1.64 0.66 1.48
C ILE A 32 -1.09 2.04 1.82
N ASN A 33 0.09 2.36 1.30
CA ASN A 33 0.64 3.71 1.38
C ASN A 33 0.04 4.62 0.30
N LEU A 34 -0.89 5.48 0.68
CA LEU A 34 -1.57 6.43 -0.19
C LEU A 34 -0.61 7.41 -0.89
N ALA A 35 0.61 7.61 -0.37
CA ALA A 35 1.63 8.41 -1.05
C ALA A 35 1.99 7.85 -2.44
N GLU A 36 1.77 6.56 -2.70
CA GLU A 36 1.93 5.94 -4.02
C GLU A 36 0.92 6.44 -5.06
N SER A 37 -0.12 7.17 -4.66
CA SER A 37 -0.97 7.90 -5.62
C SER A 37 -0.22 9.04 -6.34
N LEU A 38 0.88 9.54 -5.77
CA LEU A 38 1.71 10.58 -6.37
C LEU A 38 2.77 9.94 -7.28
N ASP A 39 2.84 10.42 -8.52
CA ASP A 39 3.66 9.78 -9.56
C ASP A 39 5.17 9.84 -9.24
N ASP A 40 5.66 10.97 -8.72
CA ASP A 40 7.05 11.16 -8.30
C ASP A 40 7.47 10.13 -7.24
N TYR A 41 6.62 9.95 -6.23
CA TYR A 41 6.86 9.03 -5.13
C TYR A 41 6.78 7.58 -5.60
N ARG A 42 5.74 7.23 -6.38
CA ARG A 42 5.58 5.88 -6.93
C ARG A 42 6.76 5.48 -7.81
N GLU A 43 7.22 6.36 -8.67
CA GLU A 43 8.34 6.11 -9.57
C GLU A 43 9.65 5.95 -8.78
N SER A 44 9.85 6.77 -7.75
CA SER A 44 11.01 6.61 -6.85
C SER A 44 11.00 5.24 -6.16
N MET A 45 9.84 4.75 -5.73
CA MET A 45 9.68 3.46 -5.08
C MET A 45 9.88 2.31 -6.07
N ARG A 46 9.36 2.44 -7.30
CA ARG A 46 9.55 1.47 -8.38
C ARG A 46 11.04 1.22 -8.64
N ILE A 47 11.83 2.29 -8.75
CA ILE A 47 13.29 2.19 -8.96
C ILE A 47 13.98 1.59 -7.74
N ARG A 48 13.63 2.06 -6.53
CA ARG A 48 14.27 1.61 -5.28
C ARG A 48 14.02 0.13 -4.97
N LEU A 49 12.87 -0.39 -5.38
CA LEU A 49 12.47 -1.79 -5.16
C LEU A 49 12.78 -2.70 -6.36
N ASP A 50 13.42 -2.16 -7.40
CA ASP A 50 13.73 -2.87 -8.65
C ASP A 50 12.50 -3.53 -9.28
N GLU A 51 11.38 -2.81 -9.26
CA GLU A 51 10.11 -3.29 -9.80
C GLU A 51 9.95 -2.85 -11.26
N PRO A 52 9.71 -3.78 -12.20
CA PRO A 52 9.52 -3.42 -13.60
C PRO A 52 8.21 -2.64 -13.82
N HIS A 53 7.18 -2.90 -12.99
CA HIS A 53 5.90 -2.20 -13.03
C HIS A 53 5.36 -2.02 -11.61
N ARG A 54 5.23 -0.76 -11.16
CA ARG A 54 4.55 -0.42 -9.90
C ARG A 54 3.32 0.43 -10.18
N THR A 55 2.14 -0.08 -9.86
CA THR A 55 0.86 0.65 -10.00
C THR A 55 0.03 0.46 -8.74
N MET A 56 -0.78 1.47 -8.39
CA MET A 56 -1.71 1.37 -7.25
C MET A 56 -2.64 0.16 -7.39
N LEU A 57 -3.22 -0.05 -8.58
CA LEU A 57 -4.12 -1.18 -8.84
C LEU A 57 -3.39 -2.53 -8.72
N GLY A 58 -2.15 -2.62 -9.21
CA GLY A 58 -1.31 -3.80 -9.05
C GLY A 58 -1.02 -4.10 -7.58
N HIS A 59 -0.73 -3.07 -6.79
CA HIS A 59 -0.50 -3.18 -5.37
C HIS A 59 -1.74 -3.69 -4.62
N PHE A 60 -2.92 -3.10 -4.88
CA PHE A 60 -4.19 -3.62 -4.34
C PHE A 60 -4.42 -5.09 -4.70
N ARG A 61 -4.21 -5.47 -5.97
CA ARG A 61 -4.38 -6.86 -6.41
C ARG A 61 -3.40 -7.83 -5.75
N HIS A 62 -2.17 -7.39 -5.52
CA HIS A 62 -1.15 -8.20 -4.85
C HIS A 62 -1.57 -8.52 -3.41
N GLU A 63 -1.94 -7.48 -2.64
CA GLU A 63 -2.30 -7.65 -1.23
C GLU A 63 -3.64 -8.36 -1.01
N VAL A 64 -4.60 -8.21 -1.93
CA VAL A 64 -5.84 -9.01 -1.90
C VAL A 64 -5.59 -10.48 -2.22
N GLY A 65 -4.54 -10.78 -2.99
CA GLY A 65 -4.17 -12.13 -3.36
C GLY A 65 -3.37 -12.90 -2.29
N HIS A 66 -2.84 -12.20 -1.29
CA HIS A 66 -2.17 -12.79 -0.12
C HIS A 66 -3.17 -13.25 0.93
#